data_AF-A0A6S6TFS4-F1
#
_entry.id   AF-A0A6S6TFS4-F1
#
_cell.length_a   1.000
_cell.length_b   1.000
_cell.length_c   1.000
_cell.angle_alpha   90.00
_cell.angle_beta   90.00
_cell.angle_gamma   90.00
#
_symmetry.space_group_name_H-M   'P 1'
#
loop_
_entity.id
_entity.type
_entity.pdbx_description
1 polymer ?
#
loop_
_entity_poly.entity_id
_entity_poly.type
_entity_poly.pdbx_seq_one_letter_code
_entity_poly.pdbx_strand_id
1 'polypeptide(L)'
;MPEQHDPYLNTIQRGLNEDKIKTRKKKVENTEPKSKSFFTKNIILSDYIHLPESLQKFFLLTTFILIPYILGVFIMSVVMGYKTLKDFTTFNFDLYMLSWTIGYETMALILLIIIIKSAIVFKK
;
A
#
# COMPACT_ATOMS: atom_id res chain seq x y z
N MET A 1 -41.80 -2.13 -17.14
CA MET A 1 -42.28 -0.87 -16.53
C MET A 1 -41.11 0.10 -16.56
N PRO A 2 -41.23 1.29 -17.19
CA PRO A 2 -40.12 2.22 -17.25
C PRO A 2 -39.83 2.73 -15.83
N GLU A 3 -38.58 2.64 -15.38
CA GLU A 3 -38.15 3.22 -14.12
C GLU A 3 -38.41 4.73 -14.18
N GLN A 4 -39.35 5.19 -13.33
CA GLN A 4 -39.65 6.59 -13.17
C GLN A 4 -38.43 7.28 -12.56
N HIS A 5 -37.60 7.86 -13.42
CA HIS A 5 -36.37 8.56 -13.05
C HIS A 5 -36.74 9.87 -12.35
N ASP A 6 -36.93 9.80 -11.04
CA ASP A 6 -37.19 10.97 -10.22
C ASP A 6 -35.86 11.61 -9.79
N PRO A 7 -35.48 12.77 -10.37
CA PRO A 7 -34.21 13.43 -10.07
C PRO A 7 -34.12 13.90 -8.60
N TYR A 8 -35.25 14.07 -7.91
CA TYR A 8 -35.28 14.54 -6.52
C TYR A 8 -34.98 13.43 -5.52
N LEU A 9 -35.23 12.16 -5.87
CA LEU A 9 -34.99 11.04 -4.95
C LEU A 9 -33.48 10.80 -4.75
N ASN A 10 -32.69 11.02 -5.80
CA ASN A 10 -31.24 10.89 -5.78
C ASN A 10 -30.55 11.99 -4.95
N THR A 11 -31.07 13.22 -4.96
CA THR A 11 -30.51 14.32 -4.17
C THR A 11 -30.69 14.08 -2.66
N ILE A 12 -31.85 13.55 -2.26
CA ILE A 12 -32.11 13.16 -0.87
C ILE A 12 -31.23 11.98 -0.45
N GLN A 13 -31.09 10.95 -1.29
CA GLN A 13 -30.20 9.81 -1.00
C GLN A 13 -28.73 10.23 -0.88
N ARG A 14 -28.27 11.16 -1.73
CA ARG A 14 -26.93 11.74 -1.64
C ARG A 14 -26.73 12.53 -0.35
N GLY A 15 -27.67 13.42 0.00
CA GLY A 15 -27.62 14.19 1.25
C GLY A 15 -27.59 13.27 2.49
N LEU A 16 -28.44 12.25 2.53
CA LEU A 16 -28.46 11.25 3.61
C LEU A 16 -27.15 10.47 3.72
N ASN A 17 -26.54 10.10 2.59
CA ASN A 17 -25.23 9.43 2.59
C ASN A 17 -24.11 10.37 3.04
N GLU A 18 -24.10 11.63 2.60
CA GLU A 18 -23.14 12.63 3.05
C GLU A 18 -23.24 12.89 4.56
N ASP A 19 -24.46 12.99 5.10
CA ASP A 19 -24.68 13.19 6.53
C ASP A 19 -24.29 11.98 7.35
N LYS A 20 -24.54 10.76 6.85
CA LYS A 20 -24.04 9.51 7.45
C LYS A 20 -22.51 9.44 7.44
N ILE A 21 -21.87 9.86 6.36
CA ILE A 21 -20.40 9.91 6.26
C ILE A 21 -19.85 10.94 7.25
N LYS A 22 -20.43 12.15 7.34
CA LYS A 22 -20.02 13.20 8.28
C LYS A 22 -20.21 12.79 9.74
N THR A 23 -21.32 12.16 10.09
CA THR A 23 -21.57 11.66 11.46
C THR A 23 -20.66 10.50 11.81
N ARG A 24 -20.33 9.61 10.86
CA ARG A 24 -19.33 8.54 11.07
C ARG A 24 -17.93 9.13 11.31
N LYS A 25 -17.50 10.12 10.51
CA LYS A 25 -16.22 10.82 10.70
C LYS A 25 -16.15 11.53 12.05
N LYS A 26 -17.19 12.30 12.44
CA LYS A 26 -17.25 12.96 13.74
C LYS A 26 -17.28 12.00 14.92
N LYS A 27 -17.95 10.84 14.77
CA LYS A 27 -18.00 9.84 15.85
C LYS A 27 -16.62 9.21 16.04
N VAL A 28 -15.96 8.81 14.95
CA VAL A 28 -14.59 8.26 14.97
C VAL A 28 -13.59 9.27 15.56
N GLU A 29 -13.64 10.54 15.13
CA GLU A 29 -12.77 11.60 15.62
C GLU A 29 -12.93 11.89 17.12
N ASN A 30 -14.14 11.70 17.67
CA ASN A 30 -14.42 11.94 19.09
C ASN A 30 -14.32 10.69 19.98
N THR A 31 -14.37 9.48 19.42
CA THR A 31 -14.23 8.22 20.19
C THR A 31 -12.82 7.66 20.20
N GLU A 32 -11.92 8.08 19.31
CA GLU A 32 -10.54 7.64 19.36
C GLU A 32 -9.75 8.51 20.34
N PRO A 33 -9.35 7.99 21.53
CA PRO A 33 -8.41 8.72 22.35
C PRO A 33 -7.16 8.94 21.49
N LYS A 34 -6.68 10.19 21.37
CA LYS A 34 -5.41 10.51 20.71
C LYS A 34 -4.34 9.55 21.22
N SER A 35 -4.09 8.47 20.50
CA SER A 35 -3.34 7.35 21.06
C SER A 35 -1.91 7.80 21.21
N LYS A 36 -1.41 7.87 22.45
CA LYS A 36 -0.02 8.29 22.74
C LYS A 36 1.05 7.34 22.17
N SER A 37 0.66 6.22 21.57
CA SER A 37 1.54 5.14 21.09
C SER A 37 1.34 4.87 19.60
N PHE A 38 2.45 4.82 18.85
CA PHE A 38 2.48 4.54 17.41
C PHE A 38 1.86 3.18 17.05
N PHE A 39 2.05 2.18 17.92
CA PHE A 39 1.56 0.81 17.72
C PHE A 39 0.06 0.64 18.01
N THR A 40 -0.59 1.62 18.66
CA THR A 40 -2.00 1.53 19.07
C THR A 40 -2.91 2.35 18.15
N LYS A 41 -2.34 3.04 17.15
CA LYS A 41 -3.12 3.85 16.23
C LYS A 41 -3.92 2.95 15.29
N ASN A 42 -5.25 3.02 15.39
CA ASN A 42 -6.11 2.43 14.38
C ASN A 42 -5.98 3.24 13.08
N ILE A 43 -5.53 2.59 12.02
CA ILE A 43 -5.41 3.19 10.70
C ILE A 43 -6.64 2.76 9.90
N ILE A 44 -7.50 3.72 9.57
CA ILE A 44 -8.63 3.49 8.69
C ILE A 44 -8.13 3.61 7.25
N LEU A 45 -7.91 2.48 6.58
CA LEU A 45 -7.36 2.44 5.22
C LEU A 45 -8.28 3.12 4.19
N SER A 46 -9.59 3.23 4.47
CA SER A 46 -10.55 3.91 3.57
C SER A 46 -10.32 5.41 3.43
N ASP A 47 -9.58 6.04 4.34
CA ASP A 47 -9.23 7.47 4.22
C ASP A 47 -8.05 7.71 3.26
N TYR A 48 -7.24 6.68 2.98
CA TYR A 48 -6.07 6.77 2.11
C TYR A 48 -6.29 6.13 0.73
N ILE A 49 -7.16 5.12 0.67
CA ILE A 49 -7.41 4.33 -0.53
C ILE A 49 -8.92 4.23 -0.72
N HIS A 50 -9.45 4.76 -1.83
CA HIS A 50 -10.86 4.65 -2.23
C HIS A 50 -11.21 3.23 -2.74
N LEU A 51 -10.86 2.19 -1.97
CA LEU A 51 -11.20 0.80 -2.27
C LEU A 51 -12.24 0.26 -1.27
N PRO A 52 -13.10 -0.68 -1.67
CA PRO A 52 -13.97 -1.42 -0.76
C PRO A 52 -13.16 -2.07 0.38
N GLU A 53 -13.66 -2.02 1.62
CA GLU A 53 -12.94 -2.51 2.83
C GLU A 53 -12.44 -3.96 2.68
N SER A 54 -13.18 -4.82 1.96
CA SER A 54 -12.79 -6.21 1.69
C SER A 54 -11.57 -6.35 0.78
N LEU A 55 -11.38 -5.42 -0.16
CA LEU A 55 -10.29 -5.46 -1.14
C LEU A 55 -9.04 -4.74 -0.66
N GLN A 56 -9.15 -3.85 0.32
CA GLN A 56 -8.01 -3.09 0.85
C GLN A 56 -6.90 -4.00 1.40
N LYS A 57 -7.25 -5.01 2.21
CA LYS A 57 -6.27 -5.94 2.78
C LYS A 57 -5.59 -6.78 1.71
N PHE A 58 -6.37 -7.24 0.72
CA PHE A 58 -5.85 -8.00 -0.41
C PHE A 58 -4.88 -7.14 -1.22
N PHE A 59 -5.30 -5.94 -1.63
CA PHE A 59 -4.46 -5.01 -2.40
C PHE A 59 -3.13 -4.71 -1.70
N LEU A 60 -3.17 -4.43 -0.40
CA LEU A 60 -1.97 -4.12 0.38
C LEU A 60 -1.01 -5.32 0.42
N LEU A 61 -1.53 -6.54 0.62
CA LEU A 61 -0.74 -7.78 0.55
C LEU A 61 -0.13 -7.95 -0.84
N THR A 62 -0.93 -7.80 -1.89
CA THR A 62 -0.47 -7.99 -3.27
C THR A 62 0.60 -6.98 -3.62
N THR A 63 0.42 -5.70 -3.29
CA THR A 63 1.41 -4.65 -3.51
C THR A 63 2.70 -4.91 -2.71
N PHE A 64 2.60 -5.37 -1.47
CA PHE A 64 3.75 -5.72 -0.65
C PHE A 64 4.59 -6.84 -1.27
N ILE A 65 3.96 -7.79 -1.96
CA ILE A 65 4.64 -8.89 -2.66
C ILE A 65 5.14 -8.44 -4.06
N LEU A 66 4.33 -7.67 -4.80
CA LEU A 66 4.61 -7.31 -6.19
C LEU A 66 5.80 -6.37 -6.31
N ILE A 67 5.90 -5.37 -5.43
CA ILE A 67 6.96 -4.35 -5.49
C ILE A 67 8.36 -4.99 -5.42
N PRO A 68 8.72 -5.79 -4.39
CA PRO A 68 10.04 -6.40 -4.33
C PRO A 68 10.29 -7.37 -5.49
N TYR A 69 9.24 -8.04 -6.00
CA TYR A 69 9.36 -8.94 -7.14
C TYR A 69 9.73 -8.19 -8.44
N ILE A 70 9.01 -7.09 -8.73
CA ILE A 70 9.30 -6.23 -9.89
C ILE A 70 10.70 -5.62 -9.76
N LEU A 71 11.07 -5.14 -8.56
CA LEU A 71 12.37 -4.57 -8.30
C LEU A 71 13.50 -5.60 -8.50
N GLY A 72 13.30 -6.83 -8.03
CA GLY A 72 14.24 -7.94 -8.22
C GLY A 72 14.45 -8.27 -9.69
N VAL A 73 13.36 -8.35 -10.47
CA VAL A 73 13.44 -8.57 -11.94
C VAL A 73 14.14 -7.39 -12.63
N PHE A 74 13.91 -6.16 -12.19
CA PHE A 74 14.57 -4.97 -12.73
C PHE A 74 16.08 -4.99 -12.47
N ILE A 75 16.50 -5.19 -11.21
CA ILE A 75 17.92 -5.29 -10.83
C ILE A 75 18.60 -6.42 -11.59
N MET A 76 17.94 -7.58 -11.70
CA MET A 76 18.42 -8.71 -12.51
C MET A 76 18.68 -8.32 -13.95
N SER A 77 17.74 -7.62 -14.57
CA SER A 77 17.85 -7.21 -15.97
C SER A 77 19.06 -6.28 -16.18
N VAL A 78 19.33 -5.39 -15.22
CA VAL A 78 20.50 -4.51 -15.21
C VAL A 78 21.80 -5.30 -15.01
N VAL A 79 21.85 -6.21 -14.04
CA VAL A 79 23.05 -7.04 -13.74
C VAL A 79 23.39 -7.97 -14.91
N MET A 80 22.37 -8.63 -15.49
CA MET A 80 22.53 -9.52 -16.64
C MET A 80 22.98 -8.73 -17.88
N GLY A 81 22.40 -7.54 -18.11
CA GLY A 81 22.80 -6.64 -19.20
C GLY A 81 24.24 -6.15 -19.07
N TYR A 82 24.75 -5.95 -17.86
CA TYR A 82 26.13 -5.55 -17.62
C TYR A 82 27.13 -6.70 -17.88
N LYS A 83 26.80 -7.93 -17.50
CA LYS A 83 27.67 -9.11 -17.68
C LYS A 83 27.68 -9.67 -19.11
N THR A 84 26.62 -9.42 -19.87
CA THR A 84 26.43 -9.78 -21.29
C THR A 84 27.56 -9.29 -22.20
N LEU A 85 28.26 -8.20 -21.84
CA LEU A 85 29.37 -7.68 -22.66
C LEU A 85 30.65 -8.54 -22.62
N LYS A 86 30.77 -9.54 -21.72
CA LYS A 86 31.99 -10.36 -21.63
C LYS A 86 31.76 -11.88 -21.64
N ASP A 87 30.72 -12.42 -21.02
CA ASP A 87 30.61 -13.88 -20.83
C ASP A 87 29.15 -14.36 -20.90
N PHE A 88 28.68 -14.72 -22.11
CA PHE A 88 27.31 -15.20 -22.34
C PHE A 88 27.08 -16.68 -22.02
N THR A 89 28.14 -17.44 -21.71
CA THR A 89 28.09 -18.91 -21.74
C THR A 89 27.91 -19.60 -20.39
N THR A 90 27.93 -18.87 -19.27
CA THR A 90 27.81 -19.49 -17.93
C THR A 90 26.70 -18.85 -17.12
N PHE A 91 25.47 -19.33 -17.32
CA PHE A 91 24.35 -18.99 -16.45
C PHE A 91 24.62 -19.57 -15.05
N ASN A 92 25.03 -18.70 -14.12
CA ASN A 92 25.42 -19.10 -12.76
C ASN A 92 24.24 -18.89 -11.81
N PHE A 93 23.55 -19.97 -11.45
CA PHE A 93 22.32 -19.93 -10.63
C PHE A 93 22.55 -19.33 -9.23
N ASP A 94 23.74 -19.53 -8.64
CA ASP A 94 24.10 -18.93 -7.35
C ASP A 94 24.17 -17.41 -7.44
N LEU A 95 24.71 -16.90 -8.53
CA LEU A 95 24.85 -15.47 -8.77
C LEU A 95 23.49 -14.81 -9.05
N TYR A 96 22.57 -15.59 -9.65
CA TYR A 96 21.15 -15.23 -9.74
C TYR A 96 20.52 -15.15 -8.34
N MET A 97 20.57 -16.20 -7.52
CA MET A 97 20.01 -16.15 -6.17
C MET A 97 20.58 -15.00 -5.34
N LEU A 98 21.90 -14.77 -5.42
CA LEU A 98 22.57 -13.68 -4.71
C LEU A 98 22.02 -12.30 -5.13
N SER A 99 21.88 -12.06 -6.43
CA SER A 99 21.32 -10.79 -6.94
C SER A 99 19.86 -10.60 -6.55
N TRP A 100 19.09 -11.69 -6.46
CA TRP A 100 17.69 -11.65 -6.04
C TRP A 100 17.56 -11.31 -4.56
N THR A 101 18.37 -11.95 -3.70
CA THR A 101 18.43 -11.68 -2.26
C THR A 101 18.86 -10.24 -1.99
N ILE A 102 19.84 -9.70 -2.73
CA ILE A 102 20.26 -8.29 -2.62
C ILE A 102 19.08 -7.34 -2.89
N GLY A 103 18.24 -7.66 -3.88
CA GLY A 103 17.06 -6.86 -4.20
C GLY A 103 16.04 -6.85 -3.05
N TYR A 104 15.79 -8.00 -2.44
CA TYR A 104 14.90 -8.11 -1.29
C TYR A 104 15.44 -7.36 -0.06
N GLU A 105 16.73 -7.52 0.24
CA GLU A 105 17.38 -6.87 1.38
C GLU A 105 17.34 -5.34 1.25
N THR A 106 17.60 -4.83 0.04
CA THR A 106 17.53 -3.39 -0.23
C THR A 106 16.11 -2.85 0.01
N MET A 107 15.09 -3.59 -0.42
CA MET A 107 13.69 -3.20 -0.21
C MET A 107 13.30 -3.24 1.27
N ALA A 108 13.73 -4.28 1.99
CA ALA A 108 13.52 -4.42 3.43
C ALA A 108 14.16 -3.25 4.20
N LEU A 109 15.38 -2.87 3.83
CA LEU A 109 16.10 -1.75 4.43
C LEU A 109 15.38 -0.41 4.19
N ILE A 110 14.90 -0.15 2.98
CA ILE A 110 14.09 1.04 2.66
C ILE A 110 12.81 1.07 3.50
N LEU A 111 12.09 -0.06 3.56
CA LEU A 111 10.86 -0.20 4.34
C LEU A 111 11.11 0.08 5.83
N LEU A 112 12.20 -0.46 6.38
CA LEU A 112 12.63 -0.24 7.76
C LEU A 112 12.88 1.25 8.03
N ILE A 113 13.61 1.94 7.15
CA ILE A 113 13.87 3.37 7.28
C ILE A 113 12.56 4.17 7.29
N ILE A 114 11.61 3.84 6.40
CA ILE A 114 10.30 4.51 6.33
C ILE A 114 9.52 4.31 7.64
N ILE A 115 9.50 3.08 8.16
CA ILE A 115 8.82 2.76 9.42
C ILE A 115 9.44 3.54 10.58
N ILE A 116 10.78 3.54 10.69
CA ILE A 116 11.51 4.28 11.72
C ILE A 116 11.24 5.78 11.61
N LYS A 117 11.31 6.35 10.40
CA LYS A 117 11.00 7.76 10.16
C LYS A 117 9.57 8.09 10.61
N SER A 118 8.61 7.24 10.27
CA SER A 118 7.21 7.42 10.67
C SER A 118 7.04 7.37 12.20
N ALA A 119 7.70 6.44 12.86
CA ALA A 119 7.69 6.31 14.32
C ALA A 119 8.31 7.53 15.03
N ILE A 120 9.39 8.10 14.49
CA ILE A 120 10.02 9.31 15.03
C ILE A 120 9.11 10.52 14.84
N VAL A 121 8.52 10.69 13.65
CA VAL A 121 7.58 11.80 13.37
C VAL A 121 6.35 11.72 14.26
N PHE A 122 5.86 10.53 14.59
CA PHE A 122 4.69 10.34 15.45
C PHE A 122 4.89 10.81 16.89
N LYS A 123 6.13 10.82 17.39
CA LYS A 123 6.45 11.29 18.75
C LYS A 123 6.43 12.82 18.87
N LYS A 124 6.50 13.54 17.74
CA LYS A 124 6.51 15.01 17.67
C LYS A 124 5.11 15.55 17.42
#